data_AF-A0A8T2W9T1-F1
#
_entry.id   AF-A0A8T2W9T1-F1
#
_cell.length_a   1.000
_cell.length_b   1.000
_cell.length_c   1.000
_cell.angle_alpha   90.00
_cell.angle_beta   90.00
_cell.angle_gamma   90.00
#
_symmetry.space_group_name_H-M   'P 1'
#
loop_
_entity.id
_entity.type
_entity.pdbx_description
1 polymer ?
#
loop_
_entity_poly.entity_id
_entity_poly.type
_entity_poly.pdbx_seq_one_letter_code
_entity_poly.pdbx_strand_id
1 'polypeptide(L)'
;MPTIQGASPSAAGRHFHFTLITSSATQYRYAKNLALFLAGAATALAYTAYRRRKALRRPFAQPNLANAASGAEILETRAAVDPLCDFTGEFGDATALDIGCGVGATTFELSRAFIRVIGLDSTKTYINAAKTLKDRGWMRYTSTTEGELTSEHSSVVAEDIERNRVNFAVVGNLSSIPRDFIGPHDAVLAANVLCRVHDPLKFIAQLQKIVRPGGVVVLSSPYDWKESCTPRNNWLGGFKGRDGKEFQSAERLKAAMKGEFELIAEEELPFLLGREHGRRYEVGLAHATVWKRR
;
A
#
# COMPACT_ATOMS: atom_id res chain seq x y z
N MET A 1 46.53 -15.46 -20.01
CA MET A 1 47.36 -16.54 -19.43
C MET A 1 48.60 -15.90 -18.82
N PRO A 2 48.88 -16.18 -17.54
CA PRO A 2 49.86 -17.22 -17.20
C PRO A 2 49.32 -18.17 -16.10
N THR A 3 49.35 -19.50 -16.31
CA THR A 3 50.42 -20.50 -16.09
C THR A 3 50.52 -20.95 -14.63
N ILE A 4 49.99 -22.15 -14.38
CA ILE A 4 50.11 -22.93 -13.14
C ILE A 4 51.36 -23.81 -13.28
N GLN A 5 52.28 -23.74 -12.31
CA GLN A 5 53.33 -24.75 -12.12
C GLN A 5 53.02 -25.56 -10.86
N GLY A 6 53.06 -26.88 -11.00
CA GLY A 6 52.59 -27.84 -10.01
C GLY A 6 53.62 -28.30 -9.00
N ALA A 7 53.17 -29.21 -8.13
CA ALA A 7 54.01 -30.15 -7.41
C ALA A 7 53.22 -31.45 -7.16
N SER A 8 53.88 -32.58 -7.42
CA SER A 8 53.37 -33.96 -7.21
C SER A 8 53.74 -34.47 -5.79
N PRO A 9 53.21 -35.64 -5.35
CA PRO A 9 52.97 -35.93 -3.94
C PRO A 9 54.09 -36.72 -3.25
N SER A 10 54.32 -36.45 -1.96
CA SER A 10 54.82 -37.48 -1.03
C SER A 10 54.40 -37.18 0.41
N ALA A 11 54.28 -38.24 1.20
CA ALA A 11 53.44 -38.36 2.39
C ALA A 11 54.11 -37.93 3.70
N ALA A 12 53.36 -37.24 4.55
CA ALA A 12 53.34 -37.39 6.02
C ALA A 12 52.27 -36.44 6.60
N GLY A 13 51.58 -36.87 7.65
CA GLY A 13 50.26 -36.37 8.05
C GLY A 13 50.14 -34.87 8.32
N ARG A 14 48.97 -34.33 7.97
CA ARG A 14 48.32 -33.14 8.53
C ARG A 14 46.85 -33.14 8.08
N HIS A 15 45.96 -32.77 8.98
CA HIS A 15 44.53 -32.65 8.75
C HIS A 15 44.20 -31.85 7.48
N PHE A 16 43.45 -32.45 6.56
CA PHE A 16 42.82 -31.72 5.47
C PHE A 16 41.54 -31.07 6.01
N HIS A 17 41.55 -29.74 6.16
CA HIS A 17 40.33 -28.96 6.21
C HIS A 17 39.67 -29.02 4.83
N PHE A 18 38.56 -29.75 4.71
CA PHE A 18 37.64 -29.57 3.59
C PHE A 18 36.82 -28.31 3.85
N THR A 19 37.22 -27.19 3.24
CA THR A 19 36.32 -26.06 3.03
C THR A 19 35.30 -26.47 1.98
N LEU A 20 34.08 -26.81 2.40
CA LEU A 20 32.93 -26.95 1.51
C LEU A 20 32.62 -25.57 0.91
N ILE A 21 33.22 -25.28 -0.24
CA ILE A 21 32.73 -24.25 -1.17
C ILE A 21 31.53 -24.87 -1.87
N THR A 22 30.35 -24.78 -1.26
CA THR A 22 29.07 -25.06 -1.92
C THR A 22 28.49 -23.76 -2.43
N SER A 23 28.13 -23.74 -3.72
CA SER A 23 27.76 -22.54 -4.46
C SER A 23 26.60 -21.76 -3.82
N SER A 24 26.84 -20.46 -3.66
CA SER A 24 25.94 -19.49 -3.00
C SER A 24 24.63 -19.24 -3.74
N ALA A 25 24.39 -19.80 -4.92
CA ALA A 25 23.18 -19.54 -5.70
C ALA A 25 21.92 -20.22 -5.11
N THR A 26 22.07 -21.37 -4.45
CA THR A 26 20.92 -22.17 -3.99
C THR A 26 20.49 -21.79 -2.58
N GLN A 27 21.42 -21.61 -1.63
CA GLN A 27 21.11 -21.11 -0.28
C GLN A 27 20.54 -19.68 -0.30
N TYR A 28 20.95 -18.87 -1.28
CA TYR A 28 20.50 -17.48 -1.41
C TYR A 28 19.12 -17.35 -2.06
N ARG A 29 18.74 -18.30 -2.95
CA ARG A 29 17.34 -18.44 -3.41
C ARG A 29 16.42 -18.84 -2.25
N TYR A 30 16.87 -19.72 -1.35
CA TYR A 30 16.12 -20.08 -0.16
C TYR A 30 15.95 -18.90 0.80
N ALA A 31 17.00 -18.12 1.08
CA ALA A 31 16.90 -16.93 1.94
C ALA A 31 16.02 -15.81 1.35
N LYS A 32 16.10 -15.58 0.03
CA LYS A 32 15.23 -14.63 -0.70
C LYS A 32 13.76 -15.06 -0.63
N ASN A 33 13.48 -16.31 -0.96
CA ASN A 33 12.14 -16.86 -0.86
C ASN A 33 11.64 -16.83 0.59
N LEU A 34 12.52 -17.07 1.58
CA LEU A 34 12.16 -17.03 2.99
C LEU A 34 11.84 -15.62 3.49
N ALA A 35 12.59 -14.57 3.13
CA ALA A 35 12.28 -13.20 3.59
C ALA A 35 11.00 -12.64 2.95
N LEU A 36 10.79 -12.88 1.65
CA LEU A 36 9.57 -12.53 0.93
C LEU A 36 8.38 -13.39 1.36
N PHE A 37 8.61 -14.67 1.66
CA PHE A 37 7.62 -15.56 2.28
C PHE A 37 7.34 -15.13 3.71
N LEU A 38 8.30 -14.68 4.50
CA LEU A 38 8.08 -14.21 5.87
C LEU A 38 7.37 -12.86 5.88
N ALA A 39 7.66 -11.95 4.94
CA ALA A 39 6.89 -10.71 4.79
C ALA A 39 5.47 -11.01 4.28
N GLY A 40 5.33 -11.79 3.20
CA GLY A 40 4.03 -12.19 2.67
C GLY A 40 3.22 -13.07 3.63
N ALA A 41 3.88 -13.94 4.40
CA ALA A 41 3.26 -14.78 5.43
C ALA A 41 3.00 -14.00 6.70
N ALA A 42 3.83 -13.03 7.10
CA ALA A 42 3.50 -12.13 8.21
C ALA A 42 2.30 -11.27 7.84
N THR A 43 2.25 -10.71 6.64
CA THR A 43 1.08 -9.96 6.14
C THR A 43 -0.13 -10.89 5.98
N ALA A 44 0.04 -12.12 5.48
CA ALA A 44 -1.07 -13.08 5.33
C ALA A 44 -1.54 -13.65 6.67
N LEU A 45 -0.66 -13.84 7.65
CA LEU A 45 -1.00 -14.29 9.01
C LEU A 45 -1.64 -13.15 9.80
N ALA A 46 -1.13 -11.92 9.67
CA ALA A 46 -1.75 -10.72 10.23
C ALA A 46 -3.14 -10.51 9.63
N TYR A 47 -3.27 -10.65 8.30
CA TYR A 47 -4.55 -10.57 7.60
C TYR A 47 -5.49 -11.73 7.94
N THR A 48 -4.98 -12.96 8.08
CA THR A 48 -5.80 -14.12 8.52
C THR A 48 -6.26 -13.95 9.97
N ALA A 49 -5.41 -13.42 10.85
CA ALA A 49 -5.76 -13.07 12.22
C ALA A 49 -6.80 -11.93 12.26
N TYR A 50 -6.66 -10.93 11.39
CA TYR A 50 -7.64 -9.87 11.16
C TYR A 50 -9.01 -10.44 10.75
N ARG A 51 -9.07 -11.28 9.72
CA ARG A 51 -10.32 -11.91 9.26
C ARG A 51 -10.98 -12.77 10.34
N ARG A 52 -10.18 -13.49 11.13
CA ARG A 52 -10.66 -14.31 12.25
C ARG A 52 -11.24 -13.45 13.38
N ARG A 53 -10.62 -12.30 13.70
CA ARG A 53 -11.15 -11.36 14.70
C ARG A 53 -12.48 -10.72 14.26
N LYS A 54 -12.68 -10.49 12.95
CA LYS A 54 -13.88 -9.83 12.40
C LYS A 54 -15.02 -10.75 11.97
N ALA A 55 -14.89 -12.07 12.07
CA ALA A 55 -15.91 -13.05 11.67
C ALA A 55 -16.46 -12.86 10.23
N LEU A 56 -15.59 -12.49 9.29
CA LEU A 56 -15.96 -12.20 7.89
C LEU A 56 -16.49 -13.45 7.18
N ARG A 57 -17.75 -13.40 6.72
CA ARG A 57 -18.54 -14.59 6.33
C ARG A 57 -18.26 -15.17 4.93
N ARG A 58 -17.56 -14.46 4.03
CA ARG A 58 -17.34 -14.94 2.66
C ARG A 58 -16.03 -15.74 2.51
N PRO A 59 -16.02 -16.94 1.90
CA PRO A 59 -14.79 -17.68 1.64
C PRO A 59 -13.92 -16.97 0.59
N PHE A 60 -12.61 -17.12 0.72
CA PHE A 60 -11.60 -16.47 -0.09
C PHE A 60 -11.01 -17.44 -1.11
N ALA A 61 -10.87 -17.00 -2.37
CA ALA A 61 -10.03 -17.68 -3.35
C ALA A 61 -8.56 -17.37 -3.03
N GLN A 62 -7.75 -18.42 -2.77
CA GLN A 62 -6.32 -18.26 -2.53
C GLN A 62 -5.67 -17.51 -3.71
N PRO A 63 -4.87 -16.45 -3.48
CA PRO A 63 -4.21 -15.75 -4.55
C PRO A 63 -3.14 -16.68 -5.08
N ASN A 64 -2.99 -16.69 -6.41
CA ASN A 64 -1.91 -17.42 -7.05
C ASN A 64 -0.60 -16.64 -6.76
N LEU A 65 0.09 -17.00 -5.68
CA LEU A 65 1.27 -16.33 -5.11
C LEU A 65 2.54 -16.54 -5.96
N ALA A 66 2.45 -16.40 -7.28
CA ALA A 66 3.60 -16.56 -8.17
C ALA A 66 4.68 -15.49 -7.95
N ASN A 67 4.36 -14.37 -7.28
CA ASN A 67 5.33 -13.36 -6.83
C ASN A 67 4.97 -12.85 -5.43
N ALA A 68 5.88 -12.97 -4.48
CA ALA A 68 5.65 -12.55 -3.10
C ALA A 68 5.61 -11.02 -2.92
N ALA A 69 6.27 -10.24 -3.79
CA ALA A 69 6.13 -8.77 -3.83
C ALA A 69 4.70 -8.35 -4.23
N SER A 70 4.13 -8.98 -5.26
CA SER A 70 2.71 -8.78 -5.59
C SER A 70 1.78 -9.30 -4.50
N GLY A 71 2.17 -10.36 -3.76
CA GLY A 71 1.38 -10.88 -2.65
C GLY A 71 1.23 -9.89 -1.49
N ALA A 72 2.31 -9.20 -1.11
CA ALA A 72 2.27 -8.18 -0.04
C ALA A 72 1.45 -6.95 -0.45
N GLU A 73 1.63 -6.45 -1.68
CA GLU A 73 0.85 -5.34 -2.24
C GLU A 73 -0.65 -5.68 -2.33
N ILE A 74 -0.98 -6.93 -2.72
CA ILE A 74 -2.37 -7.43 -2.75
C ILE A 74 -2.97 -7.49 -1.34
N LEU A 75 -2.19 -7.91 -0.34
CA LEU A 75 -2.67 -8.01 1.03
C LEU A 75 -2.88 -6.64 1.67
N GLU A 76 -2.00 -5.67 1.45
CA GLU A 76 -2.21 -4.28 1.87
C GLU A 76 -3.45 -3.70 1.20
N THR A 77 -3.56 -3.85 -0.13
CA THR A 77 -4.70 -3.41 -0.93
C THR A 77 -6.01 -3.96 -0.34
N ARG A 78 -6.05 -5.26 -0.02
CA ARG A 78 -7.24 -5.88 0.56
C ARG A 78 -7.50 -5.47 2.00
N ALA A 79 -6.48 -5.38 2.84
CA ALA A 79 -6.64 -4.92 4.21
C ALA A 79 -7.18 -3.48 4.28
N ALA A 80 -6.81 -2.62 3.32
CA ALA A 80 -7.33 -1.26 3.20
C ALA A 80 -8.79 -1.22 2.68
N VAL A 81 -9.17 -2.18 1.82
CA VAL A 81 -10.48 -2.21 1.13
C VAL A 81 -11.55 -2.99 1.92
N ASP A 82 -11.18 -4.08 2.59
CA ASP A 82 -12.09 -4.95 3.34
C ASP A 82 -12.96 -4.19 4.35
N PRO A 83 -12.42 -3.28 5.20
CA PRO A 83 -13.25 -2.50 6.09
C PRO A 83 -14.34 -1.74 5.35
N LEU A 84 -14.04 -1.18 4.17
CA LEU A 84 -15.01 -0.42 3.38
C LEU A 84 -16.10 -1.34 2.83
N CYS A 85 -15.71 -2.49 2.28
CA CYS A 85 -16.62 -3.50 1.73
C CYS A 85 -17.64 -4.02 2.76
N ASP A 86 -17.21 -4.28 4.00
CA ASP A 86 -18.09 -4.80 5.05
C ASP A 86 -19.25 -3.84 5.40
N PHE A 87 -19.03 -2.53 5.25
CA PHE A 87 -20.05 -1.51 5.56
C PHE A 87 -20.92 -1.12 4.35
N THR A 88 -20.56 -1.54 3.13
CA THR A 88 -21.29 -1.17 1.89
C THR A 88 -22.72 -1.69 1.81
N GLY A 89 -23.02 -2.80 2.49
CA GLY A 89 -24.31 -3.50 2.38
C GLY A 89 -25.51 -2.70 2.91
N GLU A 90 -25.28 -1.59 3.61
CA GLU A 90 -26.34 -0.74 4.17
C GLU A 90 -27.01 0.17 3.11
N PHE A 91 -26.43 0.33 1.92
CA PHE A 91 -26.77 1.46 1.05
C PHE A 91 -27.04 1.14 -0.43
N GLY A 92 -27.12 -0.14 -0.79
CA GLY A 92 -27.44 -0.57 -2.16
C GLY A 92 -26.36 -0.17 -3.18
N ASP A 93 -26.67 0.80 -4.03
CA ASP A 93 -25.85 1.31 -5.13
C ASP A 93 -24.71 2.23 -4.64
N ALA A 94 -23.81 1.66 -3.83
CA ALA A 94 -22.81 2.44 -3.12
C ALA A 94 -21.65 2.95 -4.00
N THR A 95 -21.15 4.15 -3.68
CA THR A 95 -20.01 4.78 -4.39
C THR A 95 -18.78 4.96 -3.50
N ALA A 96 -17.59 4.79 -4.07
CA ALA A 96 -16.33 4.97 -3.37
C ALA A 96 -15.42 6.02 -4.03
N LEU A 97 -14.64 6.71 -3.20
CA LEU A 97 -13.56 7.59 -3.61
C LEU A 97 -12.23 7.09 -3.05
N ASP A 98 -11.26 6.88 -3.93
CA ASP A 98 -9.89 6.50 -3.60
C ASP A 98 -8.98 7.71 -3.83
N ILE A 99 -8.55 8.34 -2.74
CA ILE A 99 -7.72 9.55 -2.76
C ILE A 99 -6.25 9.15 -2.63
N GLY A 100 -5.42 9.58 -3.58
CA GLY A 100 -4.03 9.13 -3.71
C GLY A 100 -3.94 7.73 -4.30
N CYS A 101 -4.72 7.45 -5.35
CA CYS A 101 -4.91 6.10 -5.86
C CYS A 101 -3.68 5.50 -6.57
N GLY A 102 -2.64 6.29 -6.84
CA GLY A 102 -1.50 5.86 -7.64
C GLY A 102 -1.95 5.30 -8.99
N VAL A 103 -1.47 4.10 -9.33
CA VAL A 103 -1.84 3.39 -10.58
C VAL A 103 -3.18 2.63 -10.49
N GLY A 104 -3.89 2.74 -9.37
CA GLY A 104 -5.29 2.33 -9.23
C GLY A 104 -5.54 0.94 -8.65
N ALA A 105 -4.56 0.28 -8.02
CA ALA A 105 -4.72 -1.07 -7.48
C ALA A 105 -5.92 -1.19 -6.51
N THR A 106 -5.99 -0.30 -5.52
CA THR A 106 -7.11 -0.17 -4.58
C THR A 106 -8.40 0.26 -5.26
N THR A 107 -8.33 1.18 -6.22
CA THR A 107 -9.51 1.62 -7.00
C THR A 107 -10.15 0.46 -7.77
N PHE A 108 -9.34 -0.40 -8.39
CA PHE A 108 -9.81 -1.59 -9.08
C PHE A 108 -10.42 -2.60 -8.11
N GLU A 109 -9.78 -2.86 -6.96
CA GLU A 109 -10.32 -3.81 -5.97
C GLU A 109 -11.65 -3.31 -5.36
N LEU A 110 -11.79 -2.01 -5.11
CA LEU A 110 -13.04 -1.40 -4.63
C LEU A 110 -14.22 -1.66 -5.60
N SER A 111 -13.97 -1.72 -6.91
CA SER A 111 -15.06 -1.91 -7.89
C SER A 111 -15.81 -3.25 -7.77
N ARG A 112 -15.26 -4.19 -7.00
CA ARG A 112 -15.92 -5.45 -6.64
C ARG A 112 -17.12 -5.26 -5.72
N ALA A 113 -17.04 -4.28 -4.82
CA ALA A 113 -18.08 -4.01 -3.83
C ALA A 113 -18.90 -2.75 -4.19
N PHE A 114 -18.31 -1.80 -4.90
CA PHE A 114 -18.94 -0.53 -5.23
C PHE A 114 -19.33 -0.48 -6.70
N ILE A 115 -20.53 0.06 -6.99
CA ILE A 115 -21.02 0.20 -8.36
C ILE A 115 -20.30 1.32 -9.13
N ARG A 116 -19.65 2.23 -8.41
CA ARG A 116 -18.89 3.35 -8.96
C ARG A 116 -17.73 3.69 -8.04
N VAL A 117 -16.52 3.73 -8.59
CA VAL A 117 -15.32 4.12 -7.87
C VAL A 117 -14.57 5.20 -8.64
N ILE A 118 -14.14 6.25 -7.95
CA ILE A 118 -13.30 7.29 -8.54
C ILE A 118 -11.93 7.24 -7.85
N GLY A 119 -10.87 7.04 -8.63
CA GLY A 119 -9.48 7.18 -8.18
C GLY A 119 -8.93 8.57 -8.52
N LEU A 120 -8.46 9.29 -7.50
CA LEU A 120 -7.83 10.60 -7.62
C LEU A 120 -6.34 10.52 -7.28
N ASP A 121 -5.50 11.14 -8.07
CA ASP A 121 -4.08 11.33 -7.75
C ASP A 121 -3.58 12.66 -8.31
N SER A 122 -2.55 13.24 -7.69
CA SER A 122 -1.90 14.44 -8.22
C SER A 122 -0.93 14.17 -9.37
N THR A 123 -0.53 12.92 -9.54
CA THR A 123 0.53 12.50 -10.45
C THR A 123 -0.04 12.05 -11.79
N LYS A 124 0.16 12.86 -12.83
CA LYS A 124 -0.36 12.59 -14.18
C LYS A 124 0.10 11.24 -14.75
N THR A 125 1.34 10.84 -14.52
CA THR A 125 1.89 9.57 -15.02
C THR A 125 1.18 8.36 -14.39
N TYR A 126 0.85 8.41 -13.10
CA TYR A 126 0.09 7.37 -12.43
C TYR A 126 -1.33 7.24 -12.98
N ILE A 127 -2.04 8.36 -13.14
CA ILE A 127 -3.39 8.35 -13.71
C ILE A 127 -3.41 7.88 -15.17
N ASN A 128 -2.39 8.22 -15.97
CA ASN A 128 -2.28 7.73 -17.34
C ASN A 128 -2.08 6.20 -17.39
N ALA A 129 -1.25 5.66 -16.49
CA ALA A 129 -1.09 4.21 -16.34
C ALA A 129 -2.40 3.54 -15.89
N ALA A 130 -3.09 4.11 -14.91
CA ALA A 130 -4.38 3.62 -14.42
C ALA A 130 -5.45 3.60 -15.51
N LYS A 131 -5.53 4.65 -16.34
CA LYS A 131 -6.42 4.69 -17.52
C LYS A 131 -6.04 3.64 -18.56
N THR A 132 -4.76 3.42 -18.81
CA THR A 132 -4.30 2.36 -19.72
C THR A 132 -4.72 0.98 -19.22
N LEU A 133 -4.55 0.71 -17.92
CA LEU A 133 -5.00 -0.52 -17.27
C LEU A 133 -6.53 -0.65 -17.34
N LYS A 134 -7.27 0.44 -17.13
CA LYS A 134 -8.73 0.46 -17.28
C LYS A 134 -9.16 0.09 -18.70
N ASP A 135 -8.53 0.66 -19.72
CA ASP A 135 -8.96 0.48 -21.11
C ASP A 135 -8.55 -0.89 -21.66
N ARG A 136 -7.30 -1.30 -21.41
CA ARG A 136 -6.72 -2.53 -21.99
C ARG A 136 -6.84 -3.76 -21.10
N GLY A 137 -6.98 -3.57 -19.79
CA GLY A 137 -6.92 -4.64 -18.79
C GLY A 137 -5.49 -5.06 -18.45
N TRP A 138 -4.48 -4.52 -19.14
CA TRP A 138 -3.08 -4.81 -18.88
C TRP A 138 -2.17 -3.68 -19.37
N MET A 139 -0.95 -3.64 -18.83
CA MET A 139 0.09 -2.71 -19.23
C MET A 139 1.46 -3.35 -19.05
N ARG A 140 2.35 -3.20 -20.04
CA ARG A 140 3.77 -3.55 -19.91
C ARG A 140 4.54 -2.42 -19.24
N TYR A 141 5.53 -2.80 -18.44
CA TYR A 141 6.46 -1.86 -17.83
C TYR A 141 7.82 -2.51 -17.66
N THR A 142 8.84 -1.67 -17.54
CA THR A 142 10.21 -2.09 -17.28
C THR A 142 10.56 -1.75 -15.84
N SER A 143 11.23 -2.66 -15.13
CA SER A 143 11.75 -2.36 -13.79
C SER A 143 13.22 -2.75 -13.68
N THR A 144 13.96 -1.97 -12.90
CA THR A 144 15.36 -2.26 -12.61
C THR A 144 15.48 -3.55 -11.80
N THR A 145 16.36 -4.45 -12.21
CA THR A 145 16.70 -5.67 -11.47
C THR A 145 17.93 -5.46 -10.60
N GLU A 146 18.97 -4.86 -11.18
CA GLU A 146 20.28 -4.65 -10.55
C GLU A 146 21.06 -3.57 -11.31
N GLY A 147 21.51 -2.52 -10.63
CA GLY A 147 22.25 -1.43 -11.28
C GLY A 147 21.46 -0.82 -12.44
N GLU A 148 22.01 -0.90 -13.66
CA GLU A 148 21.35 -0.46 -14.90
C GLU A 148 20.57 -1.58 -15.61
N LEU A 149 20.66 -2.82 -15.12
CA LEU A 149 19.94 -3.96 -15.69
C LEU A 149 18.44 -3.83 -15.42
N THR A 150 17.65 -4.13 -16.44
CA THR A 150 16.20 -4.06 -16.36
C THR A 150 15.55 -5.34 -16.88
N SER A 151 14.31 -5.58 -16.44
CA SER A 151 13.45 -6.63 -16.97
C SER A 151 12.07 -6.08 -17.32
N GLU A 152 11.51 -6.59 -18.41
CA GLU A 152 10.11 -6.33 -18.78
C GLU A 152 9.16 -7.15 -17.92
N HIS A 153 8.06 -6.52 -17.55
CA HIS A 153 6.97 -7.07 -16.75
C HIS A 153 5.63 -6.64 -17.33
N SER A 154 4.56 -7.27 -16.86
CA SER A 154 3.19 -6.88 -17.20
C SER A 154 2.35 -6.83 -15.94
N SER A 155 1.62 -5.73 -15.78
CA SER A 155 0.54 -5.60 -14.81
C SER A 155 -0.76 -5.95 -15.50
N VAL A 156 -1.59 -6.77 -14.87
CA VAL A 156 -2.87 -7.25 -15.41
C VAL A 156 -3.95 -6.97 -14.38
N VAL A 157 -5.06 -6.39 -14.81
CA VAL A 157 -6.27 -6.24 -14.00
C VAL A 157 -6.98 -7.59 -13.99
N ALA A 158 -7.35 -8.08 -12.80
CA ALA A 158 -8.03 -9.36 -12.66
C ALA A 158 -9.33 -9.41 -13.48
N GLU A 159 -9.64 -10.57 -14.06
CA GLU A 159 -10.77 -10.72 -15.00
C GLU A 159 -12.14 -10.46 -14.37
N ASP A 160 -12.25 -10.70 -13.06
CA ASP A 160 -13.45 -10.51 -12.26
C ASP A 160 -13.62 -9.08 -11.71
N ILE A 161 -12.76 -8.14 -12.14
CA ILE A 161 -12.88 -6.71 -11.87
C ILE A 161 -13.64 -6.03 -13.01
N GLU A 162 -14.76 -5.40 -12.68
CA GLU A 162 -15.54 -4.61 -13.65
C GLU A 162 -14.92 -3.23 -13.90
N ARG A 163 -13.98 -3.18 -14.86
CA ARG A 163 -13.22 -1.97 -15.25
C ARG A 163 -14.10 -0.77 -15.64
N ASN A 164 -15.35 -1.00 -16.06
CA ASN A 164 -16.28 0.08 -16.41
C ASN A 164 -16.81 0.86 -15.20
N ARG A 165 -16.71 0.30 -13.99
CA ARG A 165 -17.15 0.94 -12.73
C ARG A 165 -16.12 1.93 -12.19
N VAL A 166 -14.88 1.88 -12.67
CA VAL A 166 -13.80 2.74 -12.19
C VAL A 166 -13.57 3.94 -13.11
N ASN A 167 -13.30 5.10 -12.53
CA ASN A 167 -12.86 6.29 -13.25
C ASN A 167 -11.64 6.90 -12.56
N PHE A 168 -10.73 7.48 -13.34
CA PHE A 168 -9.49 8.06 -12.83
C PHE A 168 -9.36 9.52 -13.24
N ALA A 169 -8.99 10.38 -12.29
CA ALA A 169 -8.79 11.80 -12.53
C ALA A 169 -7.52 12.34 -11.86
N VAL A 170 -6.87 13.27 -12.54
CA VAL A 170 -5.75 14.03 -11.98
C VAL A 170 -6.31 15.22 -11.22
N VAL A 171 -5.83 15.46 -10.00
CA VAL A 171 -6.19 16.64 -9.20
C VAL A 171 -4.95 17.42 -8.80
N GLY A 172 -4.98 18.75 -8.88
CA GLY A 172 -3.79 19.57 -8.60
C GLY A 172 -3.30 19.53 -7.15
N ASN A 173 -4.20 19.30 -6.18
CA ASN A 173 -3.85 19.25 -4.76
C ASN A 173 -4.84 18.36 -4.00
N LEU A 174 -4.35 17.26 -3.42
CA LEU A 174 -5.18 16.33 -2.64
C LEU A 174 -5.70 16.95 -1.34
N SER A 175 -5.08 18.01 -0.82
CA SER A 175 -5.58 18.80 0.33
C SER A 175 -6.76 19.72 -0.02
N SER A 176 -7.14 19.80 -1.30
CA SER A 176 -8.20 20.69 -1.79
C SER A 176 -8.85 20.11 -3.05
N ILE A 177 -9.65 19.07 -2.87
CA ILE A 177 -10.28 18.32 -3.96
C ILE A 177 -11.30 19.20 -4.70
N PRO A 178 -11.31 19.19 -6.05
CA PRO A 178 -12.27 19.96 -6.85
C PRO A 178 -13.72 19.58 -6.58
N ARG A 179 -14.64 20.54 -6.71
CA ARG A 179 -16.08 20.37 -6.44
C ARG A 179 -16.71 19.21 -7.21
N ASP A 180 -16.25 18.93 -8.43
CA ASP A 180 -16.77 17.85 -9.27
C ASP A 180 -16.58 16.46 -8.65
N PHE A 181 -15.62 16.32 -7.72
CA PHE A 181 -15.36 15.08 -6.97
C PHE A 181 -15.86 15.15 -5.53
N ILE A 182 -16.39 16.30 -5.11
CA ILE A 182 -17.08 16.48 -3.83
C ILE A 182 -18.55 16.12 -4.05
N GLY A 183 -18.93 14.96 -3.53
CA GLY A 183 -20.30 14.51 -3.40
C GLY A 183 -20.31 13.49 -2.27
N PRO A 184 -21.42 13.27 -1.56
CA PRO A 184 -21.38 12.40 -0.40
C PRO A 184 -21.12 10.96 -0.86
N HIS A 185 -19.84 10.55 -0.86
CA HIS A 185 -19.38 9.21 -1.14
C HIS A 185 -19.64 8.34 0.09
N ASP A 186 -19.89 7.08 -0.17
CA ASP A 186 -20.28 6.11 0.84
C ASP A 186 -19.06 5.57 1.56
N ALA A 187 -17.99 5.44 0.79
CA ALA A 187 -16.67 5.04 1.25
C ALA A 187 -15.61 5.97 0.69
N VAL A 188 -14.66 6.33 1.54
CA VAL A 188 -13.45 7.04 1.14
C VAL A 188 -12.24 6.26 1.62
N LEU A 189 -11.29 6.01 0.72
CA LEU A 189 -9.98 5.47 1.06
C LEU A 189 -8.93 6.56 0.84
N ALA A 190 -8.03 6.73 1.80
CA ALA A 190 -6.80 7.49 1.62
C ALA A 190 -5.64 6.74 2.27
N ALA A 191 -5.03 5.84 1.51
CA ALA A 191 -3.95 4.99 1.98
C ALA A 191 -2.59 5.69 1.80
N ASN A 192 -1.85 5.86 2.88
CA ASN A 192 -0.51 6.48 2.91
C ASN A 192 -0.46 7.90 2.32
N VAL A 193 -1.59 8.63 2.32
CA VAL A 193 -1.71 9.99 1.76
C VAL A 193 -1.46 11.08 2.79
N LEU A 194 -1.86 10.87 4.05
CA LEU A 194 -1.92 11.94 5.05
C LEU A 194 -0.55 12.61 5.29
N CYS A 195 0.55 11.86 5.26
CA CYS A 195 1.90 12.40 5.41
C CYS A 195 2.55 12.87 4.09
N ARG A 196 1.79 12.85 2.99
CA ARG A 196 2.24 13.23 1.64
C ARG A 196 1.53 14.47 1.09
N VAL A 197 0.51 14.97 1.79
CA VAL A 197 -0.20 16.18 1.42
C VAL A 197 0.44 17.43 2.02
N HIS A 198 0.33 18.55 1.30
CA HIS A 198 0.88 19.83 1.75
C HIS A 198 0.22 20.38 3.02
N ASP A 199 -1.08 20.12 3.21
CA ASP A 199 -1.84 20.58 4.38
C ASP A 199 -2.75 19.45 4.90
N PRO A 200 -2.29 18.64 5.87
CA PRO A 200 -3.04 17.50 6.39
C PRO A 200 -4.29 17.92 7.17
N LEU A 201 -4.29 19.08 7.83
CA LEU A 201 -5.47 19.56 8.55
C LEU A 201 -6.57 19.99 7.57
N LYS A 202 -6.20 20.69 6.50
CA LYS A 202 -7.14 21.01 5.41
C LYS A 202 -7.64 19.75 4.71
N PHE A 203 -6.76 18.77 4.51
CA PHE A 203 -7.15 17.46 3.98
C PHE A 203 -8.19 16.75 4.86
N ILE A 204 -7.99 16.73 6.18
CA ILE A 204 -8.94 16.13 7.13
C ILE A 204 -10.27 16.90 7.12
N ALA A 205 -10.22 18.24 7.15
CA ALA A 205 -11.43 19.07 7.21
C ALA A 205 -12.36 18.89 6.00
N GLN A 206 -11.83 18.68 4.79
CA GLN A 206 -12.67 18.44 3.61
C GLN A 206 -13.35 17.06 3.62
N LEU A 207 -12.87 16.07 4.38
CA LEU A 207 -13.48 14.73 4.42
C LEU A 207 -14.95 14.79 4.85
N GLN A 208 -15.32 15.74 5.71
CA GLN A 208 -16.71 15.99 6.11
C GLN A 208 -17.63 16.34 4.93
N LYS A 209 -17.08 16.97 3.90
CA LYS A 209 -17.84 17.36 2.68
C LYS A 209 -17.87 16.24 1.65
N ILE A 210 -16.90 15.33 1.72
CA ILE A 210 -16.69 14.25 0.75
C ILE A 210 -17.43 12.98 1.20
N VAL A 211 -17.36 12.63 2.48
CA VAL A 211 -18.00 11.41 3.02
C VAL A 211 -19.45 11.76 3.36
N ARG A 212 -20.42 10.93 2.99
CA ARG A 212 -21.83 11.13 3.39
C ARG A 212 -22.06 10.88 4.89
N PRO A 213 -23.07 11.47 5.54
CA PRO A 213 -23.45 11.05 6.90
C PRO A 213 -23.73 9.55 6.95
N GLY A 214 -23.16 8.84 7.92
CA GLY A 214 -23.18 7.38 7.99
C GLY A 214 -22.19 6.65 7.06
N GLY A 215 -21.52 7.35 6.15
CA GLY A 215 -20.45 6.82 5.30
C GLY A 215 -19.16 6.57 6.07
N VAL A 216 -18.21 5.87 5.44
CA VAL A 216 -16.97 5.43 6.08
C VAL A 216 -15.75 6.05 5.40
N VAL A 217 -14.74 6.42 6.18
CA VAL A 217 -13.40 6.76 5.66
C VAL A 217 -12.34 5.90 6.32
N VAL A 218 -11.46 5.32 5.50
CA VAL A 218 -10.26 4.62 5.92
C VAL A 218 -9.05 5.49 5.61
N LEU A 219 -8.28 5.80 6.66
CA LEU A 219 -7.01 6.52 6.57
C LEU A 219 -5.90 5.59 7.03
N SER A 220 -4.85 5.43 6.23
CA SER A 220 -3.61 4.80 6.68
C SER A 220 -2.44 5.75 6.53
N SER A 221 -1.52 5.73 7.49
CA SER A 221 -0.32 6.57 7.43
C SER A 221 0.78 6.01 8.32
N PRO A 222 2.04 5.91 7.82
CA PRO A 222 3.21 5.67 8.67
C PRO A 222 3.62 6.90 9.48
N TYR A 223 3.02 8.06 9.20
CA TYR A 223 3.43 9.36 9.74
C TYR A 223 4.89 9.73 9.43
N ASP A 224 5.41 9.23 8.30
CA ASP A 224 6.71 9.56 7.73
C ASP A 224 6.66 10.95 7.08
N TRP A 225 6.63 11.98 7.93
CA TRP A 225 6.55 13.38 7.51
C TRP A 225 7.87 13.82 6.86
N LYS A 226 7.77 14.41 5.66
CA LYS A 226 8.92 14.96 4.93
C LYS A 226 8.62 16.40 4.56
N GLU A 227 9.58 17.30 4.79
CA GLU A 227 9.45 18.71 4.44
C GLU A 227 9.28 18.93 2.92
N SER A 228 9.75 17.99 2.11
CA SER A 228 9.53 17.98 0.65
C SER A 228 8.06 17.74 0.25
N CYS A 229 7.24 17.17 1.14
CA CYS A 229 5.82 16.93 0.91
C CYS A 229 4.94 17.89 1.73
N THR A 230 5.23 18.00 3.03
CA THR A 230 4.45 18.77 3.99
C THR A 230 5.39 19.76 4.68
N PRO A 231 5.19 21.08 4.51
CA PRO A 231 5.92 22.10 5.25
C PRO A 231 5.95 21.80 6.75
N ARG A 232 7.10 22.03 7.40
CA ARG A 232 7.32 21.63 8.81
C ARG A 232 6.25 22.14 9.78
N ASN A 233 5.79 23.37 9.55
CA ASN A 233 4.73 24.03 10.30
C ASN A 233 3.34 23.38 10.15
N ASN A 234 3.14 22.59 9.10
CA ASN A 234 1.89 21.89 8.82
C ASN A 234 1.92 20.42 9.29
N TRP A 235 3.00 19.94 9.90
CA TRP A 235 3.04 18.56 10.40
C TRP A 235 1.99 18.38 11.49
N LEU A 236 1.20 17.31 11.38
CA LEU A 236 0.17 17.01 12.36
C LEU A 236 0.76 16.58 13.71
N GLY A 237 1.92 15.92 13.68
CA GLY A 237 2.67 15.43 14.84
C GLY A 237 4.08 14.98 14.45
N GLY A 238 4.72 14.17 15.27
CA GLY A 238 6.12 13.73 15.08
C GLY A 238 7.14 14.81 15.46
N PHE A 239 6.83 15.63 16.46
CA PHE A 239 7.72 16.70 16.93
C PHE A 239 7.52 17.04 18.39
N LYS A 240 8.48 17.78 18.97
CA LYS A 240 8.39 18.32 20.33
C LYS A 240 8.12 19.83 20.29
N GLY A 241 7.24 20.28 21.18
CA GLY A 241 7.00 21.69 21.44
C GLY A 241 8.17 22.35 22.17
N ARG A 242 8.10 23.69 22.31
CA ARG A 242 9.12 24.46 23.05
C ARG A 242 9.16 24.13 24.55
N ASP A 243 8.05 23.64 25.07
CA ASP A 243 7.86 23.13 26.43
C ASP A 243 8.36 21.68 26.60
N GLY A 244 8.93 21.08 25.55
CA GLY A 244 9.37 19.68 25.54
C GLY A 244 8.23 18.68 25.32
N LYS A 245 6.97 19.14 25.21
CA LYS A 245 5.82 18.26 25.02
C LYS A 245 5.89 17.58 23.65
N GLU A 246 5.73 16.26 23.64
CA GLU A 246 5.68 15.49 22.40
C GLU A 246 4.29 15.57 21.78
N PHE A 247 4.23 15.75 20.47
CA PHE A 247 2.99 15.74 19.71
C PHE A 247 2.95 14.51 18.82
N GLN A 248 2.12 13.55 19.20
CA GLN A 248 1.94 12.31 18.45
C GLN A 248 0.94 12.50 17.30
N SER A 249 1.31 12.06 16.11
CA SER A 249 0.49 12.25 14.90
C SER A 249 -0.86 11.53 14.99
N ALA A 250 -0.89 10.32 15.56
CA ALA A 250 -2.12 9.55 15.73
C ALA A 250 -3.11 10.24 16.67
N GLU A 251 -2.66 10.77 17.81
CA GLU A 251 -3.52 11.49 18.76
C GLU A 251 -4.10 12.75 18.13
N ARG A 252 -3.27 13.48 17.38
CA ARG A 252 -3.66 14.70 16.67
C ARG A 252 -4.65 14.41 15.53
N LEU A 253 -4.47 13.31 14.81
CA LEU A 253 -5.46 12.82 13.83
C LEU A 253 -6.79 12.53 14.52
N LYS A 254 -6.78 11.78 15.62
CA LYS A 254 -8.00 11.47 16.38
C LYS A 254 -8.70 12.73 16.88
N ALA A 255 -7.93 13.71 17.36
CA ALA A 255 -8.45 15.00 17.79
C ALA A 255 -9.07 15.81 16.64
N ALA A 256 -8.46 15.79 15.45
CA ALA A 256 -8.97 16.50 14.27
C ALA A 256 -10.23 15.86 13.67
N MET A 257 -10.36 14.54 13.77
CA MET A 257 -11.55 13.80 13.32
C MET A 257 -12.72 13.89 14.32
N LYS A 258 -12.42 14.17 15.60
CA LYS A 258 -13.40 14.17 16.69
C LYS A 258 -14.55 15.15 16.43
N GLY A 259 -15.76 14.68 16.72
CA GLY A 259 -17.00 15.46 16.65
C GLY A 259 -17.82 15.14 15.40
N GLU A 260 -17.15 14.99 14.26
CA GLU A 260 -17.78 14.80 12.95
C GLU A 260 -17.64 13.35 12.47
N PHE A 261 -16.60 12.67 12.96
CA PHE A 261 -16.37 11.26 12.75
C PHE A 261 -16.25 10.50 14.07
N GLU A 262 -16.69 9.25 14.05
CA GLU A 262 -16.53 8.27 15.10
C GLU A 262 -15.50 7.21 14.67
N LEU A 263 -14.50 6.96 15.51
CA LEU A 263 -13.51 5.91 15.27
C LEU A 263 -14.17 4.54 15.52
N ILE A 264 -14.23 3.69 14.49
CA ILE A 264 -14.82 2.35 14.58
C ILE A 264 -13.74 1.29 14.82
N ALA A 265 -12.58 1.44 14.17
CA ALA A 265 -11.49 0.48 14.26
C ALA A 265 -10.15 1.15 13.98
N GLU A 266 -9.09 0.58 14.52
CA GLU A 266 -7.71 0.95 14.20
C GLU A 266 -6.79 -0.27 14.30
N GLU A 267 -5.76 -0.29 13.46
CA GLU A 267 -4.77 -1.38 13.42
C GLU A 267 -3.47 -0.94 12.76
N GLU A 268 -2.44 -1.77 12.90
CA GLU A 268 -1.17 -1.61 12.21
C GLU A 268 -1.17 -2.44 10.93
N LEU A 269 -1.00 -1.80 9.78
CA LEU A 269 -0.96 -2.42 8.46
C LEU A 269 0.46 -2.40 7.89
N PRO A 270 1.11 -3.57 7.75
CA PRO A 270 2.34 -3.67 7.00
C PRO A 270 2.11 -3.32 5.54
N PHE A 271 3.02 -2.54 4.97
CA PHE A 271 2.99 -2.15 3.57
C PHE A 271 4.38 -2.25 2.94
N LEU A 272 4.40 -2.28 1.60
CA LEU A 272 5.63 -2.29 0.83
C LEU A 272 5.62 -1.09 -0.13
N LEU A 273 6.62 -0.23 -0.01
CA LEU A 273 6.83 0.90 -0.92
C LEU A 273 8.06 0.69 -1.79
N GLY A 274 8.01 1.30 -2.98
CA GLY A 274 9.19 1.62 -3.76
C GLY A 274 10.09 0.42 -4.01
N ARG A 275 9.76 -0.39 -5.02
CA ARG A 275 10.75 -1.32 -5.59
C ARG A 275 11.80 -0.49 -6.33
N GLU A 276 12.88 -0.11 -5.64
CA GLU A 276 14.00 0.61 -6.25
C GLU A 276 14.70 -0.27 -7.31
N HIS A 277 14.92 -1.54 -6.99
CA HIS A 277 15.25 -2.57 -7.98
C HIS A 277 14.93 -3.97 -7.44
N GLY A 278 15.24 -5.03 -8.18
CA GLY A 278 14.91 -6.43 -7.85
C GLY A 278 15.36 -6.94 -6.47
N ARG A 279 16.22 -6.20 -5.75
CA ARG A 279 16.74 -6.57 -4.43
C ARG A 279 16.63 -5.46 -3.37
N ARG A 280 15.97 -4.34 -3.66
CA ARG A 280 15.80 -3.22 -2.72
C ARG A 280 14.35 -2.77 -2.71
N TYR A 281 13.76 -2.84 -1.51
CA TYR A 281 12.36 -2.55 -1.23
C TYR A 281 12.29 -1.83 0.12
N GLU A 282 11.33 -0.93 0.28
CA GLU A 282 11.01 -0.35 1.58
C GLU A 282 9.80 -1.08 2.17
N VAL A 283 9.92 -1.51 3.42
CA VAL A 283 8.81 -2.09 4.18
C VAL A 283 8.49 -1.14 5.31
N GLY A 284 7.21 -0.79 5.45
CA GLY A 284 6.73 0.08 6.50
C GLY A 284 5.54 -0.52 7.25
N LEU A 285 5.16 0.16 8.33
CA LEU A 285 3.98 -0.14 9.12
C LEU A 285 3.14 1.13 9.21
N ALA A 286 1.94 1.09 8.66
CA ALA A 286 1.02 2.21 8.66
C ALA A 286 -0.02 2.02 9.76
N HIS A 287 -0.27 3.07 10.54
CA HIS A 287 -1.43 3.10 11.41
C HIS A 287 -2.66 3.35 10.55
N ALA A 288 -3.52 2.33 10.43
CA ALA A 288 -4.79 2.39 9.72
C ALA A 288 -5.93 2.65 10.70
N THR A 289 -6.82 3.55 10.32
CA THR A 289 -7.97 3.98 11.13
C THR A 289 -9.22 4.01 10.26
N VAL A 290 -10.31 3.48 10.80
CA VAL A 290 -11.62 3.39 10.14
C VAL A 290 -12.60 4.27 10.89
N TRP A 291 -13.24 5.19 10.17
CA TRP A 291 -14.08 6.22 10.76
C TRP A 291 -15.47 6.22 10.14
N LYS A 292 -16.54 6.25 10.95
CA LYS A 292 -17.91 6.51 10.49
C LYS A 292 -18.19 8.00 10.58
N ARG A 293 -18.73 8.61 9.52
CA ARG A 293 -19.25 9.98 9.62
C ARG A 293 -20.56 9.97 10.42
N ARG A 294 -20.71 10.92 11.34
CA ARG A 294 -21.95 11.10 12.11
C ARG A 294 -23.09 11.65 11.27
#